data_AF-A0AAE3JI23-F1
#
_entry.id   AF-A0AAE3JI23-F1
#
_cell.length_a   1.000
_cell.length_b   1.000
_cell.length_c   1.000
_cell.angle_alpha   90.00
_cell.angle_beta   90.00
_cell.angle_gamma   90.00
#
_symmetry.space_group_name_H-M   'P 1'
#
loop_
_entity.id
_entity.type
_entity.pdbx_description
1 polymer ?
#
loop_
_entity_poly.entity_id
_entity_poly.type
_entity_poly.pdbx_seq_one_letter_code
_entity_poly.pdbx_strand_id
1 'polypeptide(L)'
;MGLISHAASIDTATDKSTEPLKKKNGLLRKIVESSVFDNFDAIFSAVLRKADAEKAGIYVVTDVSRSLIISEGFDLTTINRFYPDPKIFGLSEPINNEWIQIDPKKDSSLFQGFFSSHEWSGLESLLVFHLSQITDAHVFIIFCSSSLSIQRKTLKIPLEDDLVSQLCNCINQNPHFFDMLLEGSTCGLPKKAGKDRLNSAVNAGMTSTLLKIDLSRLFVSEENLFRDSRSLSLYRLLLMNISRIAGSTNIMVVKKSLEIRISLFSSQKIDSELYKNRFLQNLHRNFGIQRISKLDFEFSDSVADMEKIYGYLYGDA
;
A
#
# COMPACT_ATOMS: atom_id res chain seq x y z
N MET A 1 -35.67 -27.59 7.67
CA MET A 1 -34.41 -27.98 8.31
C MET A 1 -33.68 -28.92 7.38
N GLY A 2 -32.46 -28.57 6.98
CA GLY A 2 -31.61 -29.40 6.15
C GLY A 2 -30.69 -28.58 5.25
N LEU A 3 -29.43 -29.04 5.15
CA LEU A 3 -28.35 -28.58 4.28
C LEU A 3 -27.36 -27.57 4.88
N ILE A 4 -26.63 -28.02 5.91
CA ILE A 4 -25.21 -27.66 6.09
C ILE A 4 -24.44 -28.98 6.19
N SER A 5 -23.95 -29.48 5.05
CA SER A 5 -22.83 -30.42 4.99
C SER A 5 -22.44 -30.60 3.53
N HIS A 6 -21.41 -29.90 3.08
CA HIS A 6 -20.43 -30.31 2.06
C HIS A 6 -19.68 -29.08 1.54
N ALA A 7 -18.64 -28.68 2.27
CA ALA A 7 -17.57 -27.85 1.76
C ALA A 7 -16.22 -28.34 2.32
N ALA A 8 -16.07 -29.65 2.40
CA ALA A 8 -14.84 -30.31 2.84
C ALA A 8 -14.55 -31.49 1.91
N SER A 9 -14.06 -31.16 0.71
CA SER A 9 -13.25 -32.01 -0.14
C SER A 9 -13.12 -31.31 -1.49
N ILE A 10 -11.91 -30.94 -1.88
CA ILE A 10 -11.32 -31.22 -3.19
C ILE A 10 -9.93 -30.59 -3.09
N ASP A 11 -8.98 -31.43 -2.68
CA ASP A 11 -7.59 -31.31 -3.06
C ASP A 11 -7.28 -32.50 -3.98
N THR A 12 -6.42 -32.24 -4.97
CA THR A 12 -5.77 -33.18 -5.92
C THR A 12 -6.58 -33.72 -7.11
N ALA A 13 -6.20 -33.27 -8.32
CA ALA A 13 -5.87 -34.13 -9.46
C ALA A 13 -5.26 -33.31 -10.62
N THR A 14 -4.12 -33.77 -11.10
CA THR A 14 -3.42 -33.38 -12.33
C THR A 14 -4.13 -33.88 -13.61
N ASP A 15 -3.81 -33.17 -14.69
CA ASP A 15 -3.81 -33.54 -16.12
C ASP A 15 -5.03 -33.25 -17.02
N LYS A 16 -4.73 -32.39 -18.03
CA LYS A 16 -5.18 -32.35 -19.43
C LYS A 16 -6.68 -32.53 -19.72
N SER A 17 -7.35 -31.40 -19.96
CA SER A 17 -8.45 -31.34 -20.94
C SER A 17 -8.55 -29.93 -21.56
N THR A 18 -8.27 -29.85 -22.85
CA THR A 18 -8.58 -28.72 -23.73
C THR A 18 -10.07 -28.72 -24.05
N GLU A 19 -10.87 -27.93 -23.36
CA GLU A 19 -12.20 -27.48 -23.82
C GLU A 19 -12.69 -26.25 -23.01
N PRO A 20 -13.48 -25.33 -23.60
CA PRO A 20 -13.74 -24.02 -23.03
C PRO A 20 -14.84 -24.07 -21.96
N LEU A 21 -14.46 -23.96 -20.69
CA LEU A 21 -15.38 -23.80 -19.55
C LEU A 21 -16.18 -22.49 -19.68
N LYS A 22 -17.41 -22.62 -20.19
CA LYS A 22 -18.39 -21.55 -20.43
C LYS A 22 -18.95 -20.93 -19.12
N LYS A 23 -18.70 -19.62 -18.98
CA LYS A 23 -19.51 -18.53 -18.38
C LYS A 23 -20.08 -18.63 -16.94
N LYS A 24 -20.30 -19.78 -16.30
CA LYS A 24 -20.90 -19.82 -14.94
C LYS A 24 -19.92 -19.52 -13.80
N ASN A 25 -18.63 -19.80 -13.97
CA ASN A 25 -17.59 -19.44 -13.00
C ASN A 25 -17.21 -17.95 -13.06
N GLY A 26 -17.59 -17.23 -14.12
CA GLY A 26 -17.20 -15.82 -14.32
C GLY A 26 -17.89 -14.85 -13.35
N LEU A 27 -19.14 -15.12 -12.95
CA LEU A 27 -19.87 -14.28 -12.00
C LEU A 27 -19.46 -14.57 -10.56
N LEU A 28 -19.34 -15.85 -10.18
CA LEU A 28 -18.86 -16.22 -8.86
C LEU A 28 -17.41 -15.77 -8.65
N ARG A 29 -16.55 -15.82 -9.68
CA ARG A 29 -15.18 -15.27 -9.61
C ARG A 29 -15.11 -13.74 -9.67
N LYS A 30 -16.12 -13.06 -10.24
CA LYS A 30 -16.27 -11.59 -10.15
C LYS A 30 -16.81 -11.12 -8.80
N ILE A 31 -17.62 -11.95 -8.13
CA ILE A 31 -18.24 -11.66 -6.84
C ILE A 31 -17.32 -12.11 -5.69
N VAL A 32 -16.51 -13.15 -5.91
CA VAL A 32 -15.45 -13.63 -5.00
C VAL A 32 -14.18 -12.80 -5.19
N GLU A 33 -14.27 -11.50 -4.88
CA GLU A 33 -13.15 -10.56 -4.69
C GLU A 33 -12.66 -9.80 -5.93
N SER A 34 -13.24 -8.62 -6.15
CA SER A 34 -12.47 -7.51 -6.71
C SER A 34 -12.35 -6.45 -5.64
N SER A 35 -11.40 -6.61 -4.72
CA SER A 35 -11.10 -5.55 -3.75
C SER A 35 -10.61 -4.30 -4.48
N VAL A 36 -10.62 -3.15 -3.81
CA VAL A 36 -10.05 -1.91 -4.40
C VAL A 36 -8.60 -2.14 -4.84
N PHE A 37 -7.81 -2.79 -3.99
CA PHE A 37 -6.43 -3.16 -4.30
C PHE A 37 -6.33 -4.11 -5.49
N ASP A 38 -7.12 -5.19 -5.55
CA ASP A 38 -7.02 -6.18 -6.63
C ASP A 38 -7.42 -5.60 -7.99
N ASN A 39 -8.40 -4.69 -8.03
CA ASN A 39 -8.78 -3.95 -9.23
C ASN A 39 -7.66 -3.03 -9.71
N PHE A 40 -7.12 -2.21 -8.80
CA PHE A 40 -6.01 -1.32 -9.11
C PHE A 40 -4.80 -2.11 -9.61
N ASP A 41 -4.46 -3.18 -8.90
CA ASP A 41 -3.31 -4.02 -9.19
C ASP A 41 -3.42 -4.74 -10.53
N ALA A 42 -4.62 -5.22 -10.90
CA ALA A 42 -4.85 -5.85 -12.20
C ALA A 42 -4.65 -4.86 -13.36
N ILE A 43 -5.17 -3.63 -13.23
CA ILE A 43 -5.02 -2.57 -14.22
C ILE A 43 -3.55 -2.13 -14.29
N PHE A 44 -2.94 -1.89 -13.13
CA PHE A 44 -1.52 -1.53 -13.04
C PHE A 44 -0.63 -2.59 -13.68
N SER A 45 -0.84 -3.87 -13.36
CA SER A 45 -0.12 -4.99 -13.98
C SER A 45 -0.33 -5.08 -15.50
N ALA A 46 -1.47 -4.61 -16.02
CA ALA A 46 -1.69 -4.51 -17.46
C ALA A 46 -0.88 -3.36 -18.08
N VAL A 47 -0.86 -2.18 -17.43
CA VAL A 47 -0.03 -1.03 -17.85
C VAL A 47 1.45 -1.43 -17.90
N LEU A 48 1.96 -2.11 -16.88
CA LEU A 48 3.36 -2.55 -16.83
C LEU A 48 3.73 -3.51 -17.95
N ARG A 49 2.89 -4.53 -18.18
CA ARG A 49 3.10 -5.50 -19.26
C ARG A 49 3.11 -4.83 -20.62
N LYS A 50 2.25 -3.84 -20.83
CA LYS A 50 2.21 -3.10 -22.09
C LYS A 50 3.42 -2.19 -22.25
N ALA A 51 3.89 -1.61 -21.15
CA ALA A 51 5.08 -0.78 -21.14
C ALA A 51 6.39 -1.54 -21.33
N ASP A 52 6.35 -2.88 -21.29
CA ASP A 52 7.51 -3.79 -21.23
C ASP A 52 8.38 -3.56 -19.97
N ALA A 53 7.78 -2.98 -18.92
CA ALA A 53 8.48 -2.55 -17.72
C ALA A 53 8.99 -3.72 -16.87
N GLU A 54 10.29 -3.74 -16.58
CA GLU A 54 10.94 -4.78 -15.75
C GLU A 54 10.53 -4.72 -14.28
N LYS A 55 10.38 -3.51 -13.77
CA LYS A 55 10.07 -3.18 -12.38
C LYS A 55 9.05 -2.06 -12.36
N ALA A 56 8.26 -2.03 -11.32
CA ALA A 56 7.28 -0.97 -11.14
C ALA A 56 7.18 -0.55 -9.70
N GLY A 57 7.30 0.74 -9.48
CA GLY A 57 7.28 1.41 -8.20
C GLY A 57 5.87 1.69 -7.70
N ILE A 58 5.65 1.19 -6.49
CA ILE A 58 5.06 1.84 -5.32
C ILE A 58 4.23 3.10 -5.59
N TYR A 59 3.01 3.12 -5.03
CA TYR A 59 2.25 4.34 -4.81
C TYR A 59 2.95 5.14 -3.70
N VAL A 60 3.69 6.16 -4.11
CA VAL A 60 4.50 7.00 -3.24
C VAL A 60 3.71 8.26 -2.91
N VAL A 61 3.66 8.64 -1.64
CA VAL A 61 2.75 9.67 -1.14
C VAL A 61 3.49 10.68 -0.27
N THR A 62 3.31 11.96 -0.58
CA THR A 62 3.69 13.12 0.25
C THR A 62 2.46 13.92 0.62
N ASP A 63 2.55 14.86 1.54
CA ASP A 63 1.40 15.73 1.89
C ASP A 63 0.81 16.46 0.67
N VAL A 64 1.62 16.79 -0.35
CA VAL A 64 1.25 17.67 -1.47
C VAL A 64 1.06 16.90 -2.80
N SER A 65 1.69 15.72 -2.94
CA SER A 65 1.66 14.94 -4.17
C SER A 65 1.55 13.43 -3.92
N ARG A 66 0.84 12.73 -4.80
CA ARG A 66 0.81 11.27 -4.96
C ARG A 66 1.58 10.98 -6.25
N SER A 67 2.47 10.01 -6.24
CA SER A 67 3.23 9.61 -7.43
C SER A 67 3.18 8.10 -7.59
N LEU A 68 2.77 7.65 -8.77
CA LEU A 68 2.91 6.28 -9.22
C LEU A 68 4.08 6.22 -10.19
N ILE A 69 5.13 5.48 -9.84
CA ILE A 69 6.39 5.50 -10.60
C ILE A 69 6.59 4.17 -11.31
N ILE A 70 6.64 4.19 -12.63
CA ILE A 70 6.94 3.05 -13.48
C ILE A 70 8.35 3.27 -14.01
N SER A 71 9.30 2.42 -13.61
CA SER A 71 10.71 2.65 -13.85
C SER A 71 11.45 1.39 -14.23
N GLU A 72 12.34 1.52 -15.20
CA GLU A 72 13.35 0.52 -15.51
C GLU A 72 14.74 0.95 -15.06
N GLY A 73 15.61 -0.03 -14.78
CA GLY A 73 17.03 0.22 -14.48
C GLY A 73 17.34 0.79 -13.10
N PHE A 74 16.34 1.24 -12.34
CA PHE A 74 16.54 1.76 -10.98
C PHE A 74 16.20 0.74 -9.89
N ASP A 75 16.84 0.94 -8.73
CA ASP A 75 16.52 0.16 -7.54
C ASP A 75 15.24 0.66 -6.84
N LEU A 76 14.69 -0.17 -5.95
CA LEU A 76 13.50 0.21 -5.19
C LEU A 76 13.78 1.35 -4.21
N THR A 77 15.03 1.53 -3.78
CA THR A 77 15.45 2.60 -2.87
C THR A 77 15.31 3.97 -3.52
N THR A 78 15.63 4.08 -4.81
CA THR A 78 15.57 5.28 -5.63
C THR A 78 14.15 5.63 -5.99
N ILE A 79 13.34 4.63 -6.36
CA ILE A 79 11.89 4.79 -6.49
C ILE A 79 11.28 5.30 -5.19
N ASN A 80 11.71 4.78 -4.04
CA ASN A 80 11.28 5.23 -2.72
C ASN A 80 11.80 6.61 -2.31
N ARG A 81 12.79 7.19 -3.00
CA ARG A 81 13.32 8.53 -2.76
C ARG A 81 12.73 9.57 -3.72
N PHE A 82 12.14 9.13 -4.82
CA PHE A 82 11.65 10.00 -5.86
C PHE A 82 10.31 10.62 -5.46
N TYR A 83 10.38 11.81 -4.86
CA TYR A 83 9.23 12.60 -4.40
C TYR A 83 9.25 13.97 -5.07
N PRO A 84 8.79 14.07 -6.33
CA PRO A 84 8.77 15.35 -7.00
C PRO A 84 7.75 16.29 -6.32
N ASP A 85 8.20 17.49 -5.97
CA ASP A 85 7.31 18.62 -5.69
C ASP A 85 6.53 18.93 -7.00
N PRO A 86 5.20 19.12 -6.96
CA PRO A 86 4.44 19.53 -8.14
C PRO A 86 5.08 20.69 -8.94
N LYS A 87 5.77 21.61 -8.25
CA LYS A 87 6.50 22.73 -8.85
C LYS A 87 7.66 22.31 -9.76
N ILE A 88 8.27 21.15 -9.51
CA ILE A 88 9.37 20.61 -10.34
C ILE A 88 8.92 20.38 -11.78
N PHE A 89 7.64 20.09 -11.99
CA PHE A 89 7.07 19.87 -13.32
C PHE A 89 6.67 21.17 -14.03
N GLY A 90 7.00 22.35 -13.47
CA GLY A 90 6.63 23.63 -14.07
C GLY A 90 5.11 23.86 -14.14
N LEU A 91 4.34 23.07 -13.39
CA LEU A 91 2.88 23.16 -13.30
C LEU A 91 2.50 24.35 -12.41
N SER A 92 2.73 25.58 -12.88
CA SER A 92 2.12 26.77 -12.27
C SER A 92 0.61 26.77 -12.47
N GLU A 93 0.15 26.14 -13.55
CA GLU A 93 -1.25 25.76 -13.79
C GLU A 93 -1.27 24.31 -14.29
N PRO A 94 -2.17 23.45 -13.79
CA PRO A 94 -2.29 22.07 -14.24
C PRO A 94 -2.57 21.97 -15.74
N ILE A 95 -1.61 21.54 -16.56
CA ILE A 95 -1.92 21.02 -17.89
C ILE A 95 -2.53 19.62 -17.67
N ASN A 96 -3.86 19.60 -17.62
CA ASN A 96 -4.63 18.44 -17.19
C ASN A 96 -4.67 17.35 -18.24
N ASN A 97 -4.49 16.10 -17.81
CA ASN A 97 -4.71 14.91 -18.65
C ASN A 97 -3.84 14.87 -19.91
N GLU A 98 -2.70 15.55 -19.90
CA GLU A 98 -1.71 15.49 -20.97
C GLU A 98 -0.41 14.90 -20.46
N TRP A 99 0.30 14.25 -21.38
CA TRP A 99 1.63 13.71 -21.13
C TRP A 99 2.67 14.81 -21.31
N ILE A 100 3.52 14.97 -20.29
CA ILE A 100 4.63 15.92 -20.28
C ILE A 100 5.92 15.12 -20.36
N GLN A 101 6.69 15.31 -21.44
CA GLN A 101 8.02 14.74 -21.57
C GLN A 101 9.06 15.70 -21.03
N ILE A 102 9.85 15.22 -20.08
CA ILE A 102 10.91 15.97 -19.42
C ILE A 102 12.24 15.33 -19.78
N ASP A 103 13.16 16.16 -20.23
CA ASP A 103 14.57 15.81 -20.41
C ASP A 103 15.31 16.16 -19.11
N PRO A 104 15.60 15.17 -18.24
CA PRO A 104 16.19 15.45 -16.94
C PRO A 104 17.60 16.05 -17.05
N LYS A 105 18.28 15.94 -18.20
CA LYS A 105 19.60 16.52 -18.41
C LYS A 105 19.53 18.03 -18.66
N LYS A 106 18.41 18.53 -19.18
CA LYS A 106 18.18 19.98 -19.33
C LYS A 106 17.86 20.64 -17.99
N ASP A 107 17.06 19.96 -17.16
CA ASP A 107 16.62 20.45 -15.85
C ASP A 107 17.31 19.72 -14.69
N SER A 108 18.63 19.58 -14.79
CA SER A 108 19.45 18.70 -13.93
C SER A 108 19.32 18.95 -12.43
N SER A 109 19.21 20.22 -12.00
CA SER A 109 19.13 20.59 -10.59
C SER A 109 17.87 20.12 -9.88
N LEU A 110 16.78 19.87 -10.61
CA LEU A 110 15.49 19.49 -10.04
C LEU A 110 15.41 18.00 -9.70
N PHE A 111 16.15 17.16 -10.42
CA PHE A 111 16.01 15.70 -10.33
C PHE A 111 17.24 15.01 -9.73
N GLN A 112 18.43 15.61 -9.81
CA GLN A 112 19.69 14.97 -9.39
C GLN A 112 19.66 14.49 -7.93
N GLY A 113 18.96 15.19 -7.03
CA GLY A 113 18.87 14.83 -5.61
C GLY A 113 18.17 13.49 -5.32
N PHE A 114 17.40 12.95 -6.27
CA PHE A 114 16.65 11.71 -6.07
C PHE A 114 17.44 10.45 -6.45
N PHE A 115 18.47 10.60 -7.28
CA PHE A 115 19.21 9.49 -7.88
C PHE A 115 20.65 9.44 -7.35
N SER A 116 21.23 8.26 -7.21
CA SER A 116 22.69 8.17 -7.06
C SER A 116 23.40 8.67 -8.33
N SER A 117 24.69 9.00 -8.24
CA SER A 117 25.46 9.45 -9.41
C SER A 117 25.41 8.46 -10.58
N HIS A 118 25.39 7.16 -10.28
CA HIS A 118 25.27 6.12 -11.30
C HIS A 118 23.89 6.12 -11.95
N GLU A 119 22.82 6.13 -11.16
CA GLU A 119 21.44 6.17 -11.67
C GLU A 119 21.15 7.45 -12.44
N TRP A 120 21.66 8.59 -11.95
CA TRP A 120 21.55 9.88 -12.62
C TRP A 120 22.17 9.84 -14.02
N SER A 121 23.39 9.29 -14.14
CA SER A 121 24.07 9.16 -15.43
C SER A 121 23.30 8.27 -16.42
N GLY A 122 22.57 7.30 -15.89
CA GLY A 122 21.78 6.36 -16.66
C GLY A 122 20.37 6.83 -17.01
N LEU A 123 19.86 7.89 -16.39
CA LEU A 123 18.52 8.42 -16.63
C LEU A 123 18.46 9.08 -18.01
N GLU A 124 17.49 8.66 -18.83
CA GLU A 124 17.35 9.11 -20.22
C GLU A 124 16.20 10.09 -20.39
N SER A 125 15.02 9.76 -19.85
CA SER A 125 13.83 10.59 -19.98
C SER A 125 12.83 10.31 -18.88
N LEU A 126 12.04 11.31 -18.54
CA LEU A 126 10.86 11.19 -17.69
C LEU A 126 9.63 11.54 -18.52
N LEU A 127 8.58 10.75 -18.39
CA LEU A 127 7.27 11.12 -18.90
C LEU A 127 6.27 11.16 -17.76
N VAL A 128 5.60 12.28 -17.61
CA VAL A 128 4.75 12.58 -16.47
C VAL A 128 3.34 12.80 -16.97
N PHE A 129 2.38 12.11 -16.37
CA PHE A 129 0.96 12.38 -16.53
C PHE A 129 0.43 12.97 -15.23
N HIS A 130 -0.16 14.15 -15.33
CA HIS A 130 -0.79 14.80 -14.18
C HIS A 130 -2.29 14.53 -14.18
N LEU A 131 -2.74 13.86 -13.12
CA LEU A 131 -4.13 13.62 -12.81
C LEU A 131 -4.65 14.75 -11.92
N SER A 132 -5.46 15.64 -12.50
CA SER A 132 -5.99 16.77 -11.76
C SER A 132 -7.24 16.44 -10.95
N GLN A 133 -7.34 17.09 -9.78
CA GLN A 133 -8.54 17.19 -8.94
C GLN A 133 -9.22 15.86 -8.56
N ILE A 134 -8.44 14.94 -7.99
CA ILE A 134 -8.98 13.74 -7.32
C ILE A 134 -9.15 13.97 -5.82
N THR A 135 -8.23 14.75 -5.24
CA THR A 135 -8.08 15.05 -3.81
C THR A 135 -7.49 16.47 -3.69
N ASP A 136 -7.29 16.98 -2.48
CA ASP A 136 -6.51 18.22 -2.26
C ASP A 136 -5.03 18.08 -2.70
N ALA A 137 -4.59 16.89 -3.14
CA ALA A 137 -3.24 16.62 -3.60
C ALA A 137 -3.16 16.27 -5.10
N HIS A 138 -2.01 16.61 -5.68
CA HIS A 138 -1.67 16.32 -7.07
C HIS A 138 -1.36 14.84 -7.25
N VAL A 139 -1.90 14.17 -8.27
CA VAL A 139 -1.54 12.77 -8.58
C VAL A 139 -0.73 12.73 -9.87
N PHE A 140 0.42 12.07 -9.83
CA PHE A 140 1.33 11.91 -10.96
C PHE A 140 1.50 10.43 -11.31
N ILE A 141 1.48 10.11 -12.59
CA ILE A 141 1.97 8.84 -13.12
C ILE A 141 3.25 9.14 -13.88
N ILE A 142 4.35 8.51 -13.49
CA ILE A 142 5.69 8.87 -13.95
C ILE A 142 6.34 7.64 -14.56
N PHE A 143 6.73 7.74 -15.83
CA PHE A 143 7.51 6.74 -16.54
C PHE A 143 8.96 7.20 -16.59
N CYS A 144 9.86 6.39 -16.05
CA CYS A 144 11.29 6.67 -15.97
C CYS A 144 12.08 5.68 -16.84
N SER A 145 12.61 6.18 -17.97
CA SER A 145 13.48 5.39 -18.85
C SER A 145 14.94 5.53 -18.44
N SER A 146 15.65 4.41 -18.39
CA SER A 146 17.07 4.37 -18.06
C SER A 146 17.85 3.39 -18.94
N SER A 147 19.05 3.81 -19.33
CA SER A 147 20.06 2.95 -19.96
C SER A 147 20.57 1.82 -19.04
N LEU A 148 20.27 1.89 -17.74
CA LEU A 148 20.58 0.84 -16.76
C LEU A 148 19.55 -0.32 -16.77
N SER A 149 18.52 -0.24 -17.62
CA SER A 149 17.57 -1.34 -17.85
C SER A 149 18.31 -2.63 -18.20
N ILE A 150 17.92 -3.76 -17.61
CA ILE A 150 18.58 -5.05 -17.84
C ILE A 150 18.39 -5.47 -19.30
N GLN A 151 17.20 -5.20 -19.85
CA GLN A 151 16.86 -5.42 -21.24
C GLN A 151 17.45 -4.38 -22.19
N ARG A 152 18.00 -3.26 -21.68
CA ARG A 152 18.52 -2.13 -22.47
C ARG A 152 17.51 -1.62 -23.51
N LYS A 153 16.23 -1.65 -23.15
CA LYS A 153 15.14 -1.14 -24.00
C LYS A 153 14.63 0.18 -23.43
N THR A 154 14.10 1.00 -24.32
CA THR A 154 13.32 2.17 -23.92
C THR A 154 11.91 1.71 -23.55
N LEU A 155 11.39 2.21 -22.42
CA LEU A 155 10.01 1.97 -22.00
C LEU A 155 9.03 2.32 -23.12
N LYS A 156 8.10 1.42 -23.42
CA LYS A 156 7.02 1.69 -24.37
C LYS A 156 5.93 2.46 -23.65
N ILE A 157 5.82 3.76 -23.93
CA ILE A 157 4.82 4.57 -23.27
C ILE A 157 3.47 4.34 -23.97
N PRO A 158 2.43 3.90 -23.24
CA PRO A 158 1.11 3.69 -23.83
C PRO A 158 0.34 5.02 -23.94
N LEU A 159 0.82 5.95 -24.79
CA LEU A 159 0.27 7.31 -24.94
C LEU A 159 -1.21 7.34 -25.39
N GLU A 160 -1.65 6.36 -26.17
CA GLU A 160 -2.98 6.29 -26.80
C GLU A 160 -3.94 5.29 -26.12
N ASP A 161 -3.59 4.82 -24.92
CA ASP A 161 -4.20 3.59 -24.40
C ASP A 161 -5.25 3.78 -23.31
N ASP A 162 -6.37 3.07 -23.48
CA ASP A 162 -7.48 3.00 -22.52
C ASP A 162 -7.02 2.52 -21.12
N LEU A 163 -5.90 1.79 -21.02
CA LEU A 163 -5.38 1.30 -19.73
C LEU A 163 -4.94 2.42 -18.77
N VAL A 164 -4.33 3.50 -19.27
CA VAL A 164 -3.96 4.63 -18.42
C VAL A 164 -5.23 5.35 -17.96
N SER A 165 -6.19 5.57 -18.86
CA SER A 165 -7.50 6.11 -18.50
C SER A 165 -8.25 5.23 -17.48
N GLN A 166 -8.18 3.91 -17.60
CA GLN A 166 -8.74 2.97 -16.62
C GLN A 166 -8.04 3.07 -15.26
N LEU A 167 -6.71 3.22 -15.25
CA LEU A 167 -5.93 3.41 -14.03
C LEU A 167 -6.33 4.71 -13.33
N CYS A 168 -6.40 5.80 -14.09
CA CYS A 168 -6.90 7.09 -13.64
C CYS A 168 -8.32 6.98 -13.07
N ASN A 169 -9.23 6.30 -13.78
CA ASN A 169 -10.61 6.07 -13.33
C ASN A 169 -10.67 5.23 -12.04
N CYS A 170 -9.79 4.23 -11.88
CA CYS A 170 -9.71 3.43 -10.67
C CYS A 170 -9.29 4.27 -9.46
N ILE A 171 -8.33 5.18 -9.64
CA ILE A 171 -7.89 6.14 -8.62
C ILE A 171 -9.03 7.12 -8.30
N ASN A 172 -9.69 7.68 -9.33
CA ASN A 172 -10.82 8.60 -9.21
C ASN A 172 -12.01 8.03 -8.43
N GLN A 173 -12.29 6.74 -8.60
CA GLN A 173 -13.40 6.08 -7.91
C GLN A 173 -13.07 5.72 -6.45
N ASN A 174 -11.79 5.73 -6.07
CA ASN A 174 -11.34 5.28 -4.75
C ASN A 174 -10.33 6.23 -4.09
N PRO A 175 -10.54 7.56 -4.07
CA PRO A 175 -9.56 8.54 -3.58
C PRO A 175 -9.12 8.24 -2.15
N HIS A 176 -10.08 7.96 -1.28
CA HIS A 176 -9.82 7.67 0.14
C HIS A 176 -8.90 6.48 0.36
N PHE A 177 -8.98 5.44 -0.47
CA PHE A 177 -8.11 4.25 -0.33
C PHE A 177 -6.65 4.64 -0.55
N PHE A 178 -6.39 5.53 -1.50
CA PHE A 178 -5.05 5.98 -1.83
C PHE A 178 -4.55 7.10 -0.91
N ASP A 179 -5.45 7.95 -0.40
CA ASP A 179 -5.13 8.92 0.64
C ASP A 179 -4.73 8.26 1.97
N MET A 180 -5.04 6.98 2.19
CA MET A 180 -4.54 6.24 3.36
C MET A 180 -3.03 6.20 3.44
N LEU A 181 -2.33 6.35 2.32
CA LEU A 181 -0.88 6.36 2.32
C LEU A 181 -0.25 7.68 2.82
N LEU A 182 -1.06 8.72 3.08
CA LEU A 182 -0.61 10.02 3.62
C LEU A 182 -0.29 9.99 5.11
N GLU A 183 -1.15 9.34 5.88
CA GLU A 183 -1.18 9.49 7.33
C GLU A 183 -0.26 8.47 8.00
N GLY A 184 1.05 8.68 7.80
CA GLY A 184 2.10 7.86 8.37
C GLY A 184 2.60 8.29 9.75
N SER A 185 1.89 9.13 10.52
CA SER A 185 2.45 9.71 11.75
C SER A 185 2.31 8.85 13.02
N THR A 186 1.49 7.78 13.01
CA THR A 186 1.28 6.94 14.20
C THR A 186 1.88 5.54 14.12
N CYS A 187 2.40 5.14 12.96
CA CYS A 187 3.11 3.88 12.81
C CYS A 187 4.56 4.04 13.29
N GLY A 188 4.92 3.38 14.40
CA GLY A 188 6.32 3.37 14.86
C GLY A 188 6.72 4.64 15.59
N LEU A 189 5.83 5.18 16.44
CA LEU A 189 6.16 6.24 17.38
C LEU A 189 7.49 5.93 18.10
N PRO A 190 8.45 6.87 18.15
CA PRO A 190 9.68 6.68 18.91
C PRO A 190 9.36 6.30 20.36
N LYS A 191 10.16 5.42 20.96
CA LYS A 191 9.95 4.90 22.33
C LYS A 191 9.63 5.99 23.35
N LYS A 192 10.27 7.16 23.24
CA LYS A 192 10.03 8.33 24.10
C LYS A 192 8.64 8.93 23.88
N ALA A 193 8.28 9.26 22.64
CA ALA A 193 6.96 9.81 22.31
C ALA A 193 5.83 8.83 22.66
N GLY A 194 6.05 7.53 22.46
CA GLY A 194 5.15 6.48 22.91
C GLY A 194 4.93 6.47 24.42
N LYS A 195 6.01 6.64 25.20
CA LYS A 195 5.94 6.72 26.67
C LYS A 195 5.16 7.95 27.14
N ASP A 196 5.40 9.11 26.53
CA ASP A 196 4.70 10.35 26.89
C ASP A 196 3.19 10.26 26.61
N ARG A 197 2.83 9.64 25.47
CA ARG A 197 1.45 9.38 25.11
C ARG A 197 0.76 8.36 26.02
N LEU A 198 1.47 7.29 26.40
CA LEU A 198 1.00 6.33 27.41
C LEU A 198 0.69 7.02 28.73
N ASN A 199 1.62 7.84 29.23
CA ASN A 199 1.42 8.64 30.45
C ASN A 199 0.17 9.51 30.35
N SER A 200 -0.02 10.21 29.23
CA SER A 200 -1.17 11.07 29.02
C SER A 200 -2.50 10.28 29.06
N ALA A 201 -2.56 9.12 28.40
CA ALA A 201 -3.78 8.29 28.36
C ALA A 201 -4.12 7.69 29.74
N VAL A 202 -3.13 7.16 30.46
CA VAL A 202 -3.32 6.60 31.80
C VAL A 202 -3.74 7.69 32.80
N ASN A 203 -3.10 8.87 32.75
CA ASN A 203 -3.48 10.01 33.60
C ASN A 203 -4.90 10.53 33.29
N ALA A 204 -5.38 10.36 32.06
CA ALA A 204 -6.76 10.65 31.68
C ALA A 204 -7.76 9.56 32.13
N GLY A 205 -7.32 8.54 32.88
CA GLY A 205 -8.16 7.46 33.37
C GLY A 205 -8.57 6.45 32.31
N MET A 206 -7.88 6.41 31.17
CA MET A 206 -8.18 5.44 30.10
C MET A 206 -7.60 4.07 30.43
N THR A 207 -8.30 3.03 29.99
CA THR A 207 -7.80 1.65 30.00
C THR A 207 -7.35 1.27 28.59
N SER A 208 -6.36 0.40 28.47
CA SER A 208 -5.85 -0.08 27.18
C SER A 208 -6.26 -1.51 26.93
N THR A 209 -6.94 -1.76 25.81
CA THR A 209 -7.09 -3.12 25.27
C THR A 209 -5.93 -3.39 24.32
N LEU A 210 -5.20 -4.48 24.54
CA LEU A 210 -4.04 -4.82 23.74
C LEU A 210 -4.47 -5.68 22.56
N LEU A 211 -4.05 -5.29 21.36
CA LEU A 211 -4.34 -5.98 20.12
C LEU A 211 -3.03 -6.33 19.43
N LYS A 212 -2.87 -7.60 19.06
CA LYS A 212 -1.82 -8.12 18.21
C LYS A 212 -2.43 -8.52 16.86
N ILE A 213 -1.76 -8.13 15.78
CA ILE A 213 -2.09 -8.56 14.42
C ILE A 213 -0.83 -9.17 13.81
N ASP A 214 -0.90 -10.45 13.44
CA ASP A 214 0.20 -11.16 12.78
C ASP A 214 -0.03 -11.18 11.26
N LEU A 215 0.96 -10.70 10.51
CA LEU A 215 0.94 -10.67 9.04
C LEU A 215 1.81 -11.76 8.40
N SER A 216 2.46 -12.64 9.17
CA SER A 216 3.42 -13.64 8.69
C SER A 216 2.82 -14.68 7.72
N ARG A 217 1.52 -14.96 7.82
CA ARG A 217 0.81 -15.82 6.86
C ARG A 217 0.54 -15.13 5.52
N LEU A 218 0.59 -13.81 5.49
CA LEU A 218 0.43 -13.02 4.28
C LEU A 218 1.77 -12.69 3.63
N PHE A 219 2.81 -12.49 4.43
CA PHE A 219 4.14 -12.08 3.97
C PHE A 219 5.22 -12.98 4.57
N VAL A 220 6.06 -13.58 3.73
CA VAL A 220 6.99 -14.65 4.13
C VAL A 220 8.14 -14.15 5.01
N SER A 221 8.71 -12.99 4.70
CA SER A 221 9.74 -12.35 5.53
C SER A 221 9.89 -10.86 5.20
N GLU A 222 10.38 -10.08 6.16
CA GLU A 222 10.71 -8.65 5.96
C GLU A 222 11.74 -8.45 4.83
N GLU A 223 12.74 -9.32 4.73
CA GLU A 223 13.76 -9.25 3.67
C GLU A 223 13.16 -9.44 2.27
N ASN A 224 12.19 -10.36 2.12
CA ASN A 224 11.53 -10.61 0.85
C ASN A 224 10.54 -9.49 0.48
N LEU A 225 9.91 -8.85 1.48
CA LEU A 225 9.05 -7.68 1.24
C LEU A 225 9.81 -6.56 0.54
N PHE A 226 11.05 -6.28 0.93
CA PHE A 226 11.84 -5.19 0.33
C PHE A 226 12.37 -5.51 -1.07
N ARG A 227 12.24 -6.75 -1.55
CA ARG A 227 12.65 -7.16 -2.90
C ARG A 227 11.52 -7.11 -3.93
N ASP A 228 10.28 -7.17 -3.48
CA ASP A 228 9.09 -7.11 -4.34
C ASP A 228 8.29 -5.83 -4.05
N SER A 229 8.31 -4.88 -5.00
CA SER A 229 7.62 -3.60 -4.88
C SER A 229 6.11 -3.75 -4.68
N ARG A 230 5.52 -4.80 -5.27
CA ARG A 230 4.08 -5.05 -5.18
C ARG A 230 3.71 -5.51 -3.78
N SER A 231 4.44 -6.48 -3.24
CA SER A 231 4.29 -6.93 -1.85
C SER A 231 4.57 -5.79 -0.86
N LEU A 232 5.58 -4.97 -1.10
CA LEU A 232 5.89 -3.81 -0.26
C LEU A 232 4.76 -2.77 -0.28
N SER A 233 4.16 -2.51 -1.44
CA SER A 233 3.04 -1.57 -1.58
C SER A 233 1.81 -2.06 -0.84
N LEU A 234 1.47 -3.34 -1.01
CA LEU A 234 0.39 -3.98 -0.28
C LEU A 234 0.63 -3.92 1.23
N TYR A 235 1.83 -4.24 1.68
CA TYR A 235 2.21 -4.17 3.09
C TYR A 235 2.03 -2.76 3.66
N ARG A 236 2.54 -1.73 2.98
CA ARG A 236 2.40 -0.33 3.41
C ARG A 236 0.94 0.12 3.45
N LEU A 237 0.15 -0.19 2.41
CA LEU A 237 -1.28 0.11 2.37
C LEU A 237 -2.03 -0.53 3.54
N LEU A 238 -1.72 -1.80 3.83
CA LEU A 238 -2.35 -2.55 4.90
C LEU A 238 -1.98 -1.98 6.28
N LEU A 239 -0.70 -1.65 6.51
CA LEU A 239 -0.26 -0.97 7.73
C LEU A 239 -0.97 0.37 7.95
N MET A 240 -1.07 1.20 6.91
CA MET A 240 -1.72 2.51 7.05
C MET A 240 -3.24 2.39 7.28
N ASN A 241 -3.90 1.43 6.60
CA ASN A 241 -5.30 1.13 6.85
C ASN A 241 -5.53 0.68 8.30
N ILE A 242 -4.69 -0.22 8.80
CA ILE A 242 -4.71 -0.67 10.19
C ILE A 242 -4.53 0.50 11.15
N SER A 243 -3.56 1.37 10.89
CA SER A 243 -3.28 2.56 11.70
C SER A 243 -4.48 3.51 11.76
N ARG A 244 -5.17 3.74 10.62
CA ARG A 244 -6.38 4.57 10.58
C ARG A 244 -7.56 3.95 11.30
N ILE A 245 -7.78 2.64 11.16
CA ILE A 245 -8.86 1.94 11.87
C ILE A 245 -8.58 1.93 13.38
N ALA A 246 -7.31 1.75 13.77
CA ALA A 246 -6.87 1.89 15.16
C ALA A 246 -7.15 3.32 15.66
N GLY A 247 -6.89 4.32 14.83
CA GLY A 247 -7.19 5.71 15.12
C GLY A 247 -6.02 6.44 15.78
N SER A 248 -5.97 7.75 15.54
CA SER A 248 -4.82 8.57 15.89
C SER A 248 -4.58 8.70 17.39
N THR A 249 -5.55 8.38 18.25
CA THR A 249 -5.46 8.41 19.73
C THR A 249 -4.67 7.24 20.30
N ASN A 250 -4.55 6.15 19.54
CA ASN A 250 -3.94 4.90 19.95
C ASN A 250 -2.46 4.84 19.59
N ILE A 251 -1.77 3.83 20.14
CA ILE A 251 -0.35 3.59 19.85
C ILE A 251 -0.23 2.30 19.08
N MET A 252 0.46 2.36 17.95
CA MET A 252 0.76 1.23 17.08
C MET A 252 2.27 1.10 16.89
N VAL A 253 2.79 -0.10 17.09
CA VAL A 253 4.20 -0.46 16.90
C VAL A 253 4.29 -1.66 15.97
N VAL A 254 5.17 -1.58 14.98
CA VAL A 254 5.47 -2.68 14.06
C VAL A 254 6.77 -3.34 14.52
N LYS A 255 6.78 -4.66 14.66
CA LYS A 255 7.92 -5.48 15.06
C LYS A 255 8.56 -6.14 13.83
N LYS A 256 9.83 -6.56 13.96
CA LYS A 256 10.65 -7.18 12.90
C LYS A 256 10.09 -8.52 12.37
N SER A 257 9.08 -9.10 13.01
CA SER A 257 8.42 -10.35 12.64
C SER A 257 7.11 -10.16 11.85
N LEU A 258 6.87 -8.97 11.29
CA LEU A 258 5.60 -8.63 10.63
C LEU A 258 4.41 -8.68 11.59
N GLU A 259 4.69 -8.46 12.87
CA GLU A 259 3.71 -8.37 13.95
C GLU A 259 3.43 -6.90 14.24
N ILE A 260 2.14 -6.55 14.33
CA ILE A 260 1.67 -5.23 14.74
C ILE A 260 1.12 -5.34 16.14
N ARG A 261 1.61 -4.48 17.05
CA ARG A 261 1.09 -4.33 18.41
C ARG A 261 0.40 -3.00 18.55
N ILE A 262 -0.84 -3.04 19.01
CA ILE A 262 -1.70 -1.87 19.17
C ILE A 262 -2.19 -1.81 20.61
N SER A 263 -2.11 -0.63 21.20
CA SER A 263 -2.71 -0.28 22.49
C SER A 263 -3.93 0.60 22.22
N LEU A 264 -5.12 0.03 22.35
CA LEU A 264 -6.40 0.69 22.13
C LEU A 264 -6.91 1.31 23.42
N PHE A 265 -6.74 2.62 23.58
CA PHE A 265 -7.21 3.37 24.74
C PHE A 265 -8.71 3.66 24.64
N SER A 266 -9.41 3.40 25.73
CA SER A 266 -10.82 3.70 25.87
C SER A 266 -11.17 3.93 27.34
N SER A 267 -12.17 4.79 27.57
CA SER A 267 -12.76 4.98 28.91
C SER A 267 -13.65 3.80 29.32
N GLN A 268 -14.05 2.96 28.36
CA GLN A 268 -14.87 1.76 28.57
C GLN A 268 -14.21 0.53 27.98
N LYS A 269 -14.54 -0.66 28.52
CA LYS A 269 -14.05 -1.93 27.98
C LYS A 269 -14.46 -2.06 26.50
N ILE A 270 -13.49 -2.38 25.65
CA ILE A 270 -13.75 -2.65 24.23
C ILE A 270 -14.32 -4.06 24.09
N ASP A 271 -15.42 -4.18 23.35
CA ASP A 271 -15.89 -5.48 22.86
C ASP A 271 -14.98 -5.93 21.72
N SER A 272 -14.04 -6.83 22.03
CA SER A 272 -13.02 -7.29 21.10
C SER A 272 -13.59 -7.97 19.86
N GLU A 273 -14.69 -8.71 19.98
CA GLU A 273 -15.33 -9.38 18.84
C GLU A 273 -16.03 -8.37 17.94
N LEU A 274 -16.78 -7.42 18.51
CA LEU A 274 -17.39 -6.35 17.73
C LEU A 274 -16.33 -5.48 17.05
N TYR A 275 -15.26 -5.14 17.77
CA TYR A 275 -14.15 -4.36 17.23
C TYR A 275 -13.47 -5.11 16.08
N LYS A 276 -13.12 -6.39 16.27
CA LYS A 276 -12.54 -7.26 15.25
C LYS A 276 -13.42 -7.34 14.01
N ASN A 277 -14.73 -7.55 14.17
CA ASN A 277 -15.65 -7.64 13.03
C ASN A 277 -15.70 -6.33 12.22
N ARG A 278 -15.77 -5.18 12.88
CA ARG A 278 -15.72 -3.87 12.19
C ARG A 278 -14.36 -3.63 11.52
N PHE A 279 -13.29 -4.07 12.17
CA PHE A 279 -11.93 -3.97 11.66
C PHE A 279 -11.79 -4.79 10.36
N LEU A 280 -12.21 -6.06 10.39
CA LEU A 280 -12.17 -6.97 9.24
C LEU A 280 -13.05 -6.49 8.09
N GLN A 281 -14.26 -5.97 8.37
CA GLN A 281 -15.16 -5.45 7.33
C GLN A 281 -14.51 -4.33 6.49
N ASN A 282 -13.81 -3.40 7.15
CA ASN A 282 -13.09 -2.32 6.45
C ASN A 282 -11.96 -2.89 5.58
N LEU A 283 -11.19 -3.83 6.12
CA LEU A 283 -10.09 -4.45 5.39
C LEU A 283 -10.57 -5.33 4.22
N HIS A 284 -11.67 -6.07 4.37
CA HIS A 284 -12.24 -6.93 3.32
C HIS A 284 -12.59 -6.14 2.07
N ARG A 285 -13.21 -4.97 2.22
CA ARG A 285 -13.55 -4.10 1.08
C ARG A 285 -12.30 -3.67 0.29
N ASN A 286 -11.24 -3.33 1.00
CA ASN A 286 -10.04 -2.74 0.40
C ASN A 286 -9.09 -3.81 -0.16
N PHE A 287 -8.96 -4.94 0.52
CA PHE A 287 -7.93 -5.95 0.27
C PHE A 287 -8.44 -7.37 -0.02
N GLY A 288 -9.75 -7.61 -0.01
CA GLY A 288 -10.33 -8.91 -0.35
C GLY A 288 -10.35 -9.88 0.83
N ILE A 289 -11.35 -10.77 0.84
CA ILE A 289 -11.62 -11.66 1.98
C ILE A 289 -10.51 -12.70 2.14
N GLN A 290 -10.09 -13.36 1.06
CA GLN A 290 -9.02 -14.36 1.12
C GLN A 290 -7.73 -13.79 1.73
N ARG A 291 -7.35 -12.58 1.34
CA ARG A 291 -6.12 -11.96 1.83
C ARG A 291 -6.21 -11.66 3.32
N ILE A 292 -7.30 -11.04 3.75
CA ILE A 292 -7.49 -10.61 5.12
C ILE A 292 -7.77 -11.78 6.07
N SER A 293 -8.33 -12.89 5.57
CA SER A 293 -8.51 -14.12 6.35
C SER A 293 -7.19 -14.74 6.85
N LYS A 294 -6.05 -14.33 6.27
CA LYS A 294 -4.72 -14.74 6.71
C LYS A 294 -4.17 -13.93 7.88
N LEU A 295 -4.84 -12.84 8.27
CA LEU A 295 -4.43 -12.03 9.41
C LEU A 295 -4.89 -12.70 10.70
N ASP A 296 -3.97 -12.96 11.61
CA ASP A 296 -4.31 -13.49 12.94
C ASP A 296 -4.44 -12.33 13.94
N PHE A 297 -5.61 -12.23 14.57
CA PHE A 297 -5.93 -11.21 15.56
C PHE A 297 -5.96 -11.83 16.95
N GLU A 298 -5.18 -11.28 17.87
CA GLU A 298 -5.17 -11.67 19.27
C GLU A 298 -5.44 -10.45 20.14
N PHE A 299 -6.45 -10.55 21.01
CA PHE A 299 -6.78 -9.50 21.98
C PHE A 299 -6.40 -9.98 23.37
N SER A 300 -5.79 -9.11 24.15
CA SER A 300 -5.62 -9.32 25.59
C SER A 300 -6.53 -8.38 26.38
N ASP A 301 -6.80 -8.75 27.64
CA ASP A 301 -7.68 -7.99 28.52
C ASP A 301 -7.26 -6.54 28.71
N SER A 302 -8.21 -5.70 29.12
CA SER A 302 -7.99 -4.28 29.36
C SER A 302 -7.05 -4.06 30.56
N VAL A 303 -5.94 -3.36 30.32
CA VAL A 303 -4.89 -3.06 31.30
C VAL A 303 -4.80 -1.54 31.51
N ALA A 304 -4.66 -1.09 32.76
CA ALA A 304 -4.37 0.31 33.11
C ALA A 304 -2.90 0.52 33.54
N ASP A 305 -2.15 -0.58 33.70
CA ASP A 305 -0.74 -0.59 34.10
C ASP A 305 0.17 -0.14 32.95
N MET A 306 0.80 1.01 33.15
CA MET A 306 1.68 1.63 32.16
C MET A 306 2.89 0.76 31.79
N GLU A 307 3.49 0.06 32.76
CA GLU A 307 4.68 -0.77 32.51
C GLU A 307 4.31 -1.99 31.68
N LYS A 308 3.15 -2.61 31.97
CA LYS A 308 2.62 -3.71 31.16
C LYS A 308 2.32 -3.30 29.73
N ILE A 309 1.67 -2.15 29.52
CA ILE A 309 1.37 -1.65 28.17
C ILE A 309 2.66 -1.29 27.43
N TYR A 310 3.60 -0.63 28.10
CA TYR A 310 4.90 -0.27 27.51
C TYR A 310 5.72 -1.52 27.14
N GLY A 311 5.78 -2.51 28.03
CA GLY A 311 6.44 -3.79 27.80
C GLY A 311 5.81 -4.55 26.64
N TYR A 312 4.48 -4.57 26.55
CA TYR A 312 3.78 -5.12 25.40
C TYR A 312 4.19 -4.40 24.10
N LEU A 313 4.10 -3.07 24.03
CA LEU A 313 4.38 -2.32 22.80
C LEU A 313 5.86 -2.35 22.39
N TYR A 314 6.78 -2.18 23.34
CA TYR A 314 8.19 -1.89 23.07
C TYR A 314 9.17 -2.94 23.57
N GLY A 315 8.72 -3.91 24.36
CA GLY A 315 9.53 -5.04 24.78
C GLY A 315 9.91 -5.92 23.59
N ASP A 316 11.07 -6.54 23.71
CA ASP A 316 11.49 -7.61 22.82
C ASP A 316 10.77 -8.87 23.32
N ALA A 317 9.93 -9.46 22.46
CA ALA A 317 9.38 -10.79 22.70
C ALA A 317 10.29 -11.82 22.03
#